data_AF-A0A7V4IEB3-F1
#
_entry.id   AF-A0A7V4IEB3-F1
#
_cell.length_a   1.000
_cell.length_b   1.000
_cell.length_c   1.000
_cell.angle_alpha   90.00
_cell.angle_beta   90.00
_cell.angle_gamma   90.00
#
_symmetry.space_group_name_H-M   'P 1'
#
loop_
_entity.id
_entity.type
_entity.pdbx_description
1 polymer ?
#
loop_
_entity_poly.entity_id
_entity_poly.type
_entity_poly.pdbx_seq_one_letter_code
_entity_poly.pdbx_strand_id
1 'polypeptide(L)'
;MKITEALLAEHQVFHTVFDHVERQLPRLQTLAEIRALAALVEATLKEHSATEDDLLFAPLEHCLEQMGQADSFHAEHQEIDRSLEEIQRARTVALARRLLQRAVAASRHHFNREESIVFPLAEKTLKVKTLQQLGGSWASRRQATP
;
A
#
# COMPACT_ATOMS: atom_id res chain seq x y z
N MET A 1 20.38 -5.04 1.33
CA MET A 1 19.23 -4.20 0.93
C MET A 1 18.64 -3.59 2.20
N LYS A 2 18.31 -2.30 2.16
CA LYS A 2 17.58 -1.59 3.21
C LYS A 2 16.06 -1.83 3.05
N ILE A 3 15.30 -1.72 4.13
CA ILE A 3 13.83 -1.88 4.08
C ILE A 3 13.16 -0.89 3.11
N THR A 4 13.63 0.36 3.09
CA THR A 4 13.19 1.42 2.16
C THR A 4 13.44 1.07 0.69
N GLU A 5 14.54 0.40 0.37
CA GLU A 5 14.82 -0.09 -0.99
C GLU A 5 13.86 -1.23 -1.37
N ALA A 6 13.51 -2.09 -0.41
CA ALA A 6 12.61 -3.21 -0.61
C ALA A 6 11.16 -2.73 -0.86
N LEU A 7 10.67 -1.84 0.00
CA LEU A 7 9.33 -1.26 -0.12
C LEU A 7 9.19 -0.42 -1.39
N LEU A 8 10.22 0.36 -1.75
CA LEU A 8 10.23 1.09 -3.03
C LEU A 8 10.16 0.14 -4.24
N ALA A 9 10.79 -1.04 -4.17
CA ALA A 9 10.66 -2.04 -5.21
C ALA A 9 9.23 -2.64 -5.26
N GLU A 10 8.58 -2.85 -4.10
CA GLU A 10 7.16 -3.24 -4.05
C GLU A 10 6.27 -2.16 -4.69
N HIS A 11 6.51 -0.87 -4.40
CA HIS A 11 5.75 0.25 -5.00
C HIS A 11 5.85 0.27 -6.52
N GLN A 12 7.03 -0.02 -7.09
CA GLN A 12 7.18 -0.09 -8.55
C GLN A 12 6.32 -1.20 -9.17
N VAL A 13 6.21 -2.35 -8.49
CA VAL A 13 5.31 -3.45 -8.91
C VAL A 13 3.86 -2.99 -8.80
N PHE A 14 3.47 -2.38 -7.69
CA PHE A 14 2.11 -1.87 -7.51
C PHE A 14 1.74 -0.80 -8.53
N HIS A 15 2.63 0.14 -8.85
CA HIS A 15 2.38 1.13 -9.91
C HIS A 15 2.09 0.46 -11.24
N THR A 16 2.82 -0.61 -11.59
CA THR A 16 2.54 -1.41 -12.79
C THR A 16 1.15 -2.08 -12.72
N VAL A 17 0.76 -2.60 -11.56
CA VAL A 17 -0.58 -3.17 -11.33
C VAL A 17 -1.65 -2.10 -11.45
N PHE A 18 -1.48 -0.93 -10.83
CA PHE A 18 -2.41 0.19 -10.88
C PHE A 18 -2.59 0.71 -12.31
N ASP A 19 -1.50 0.85 -13.08
CA ASP A 19 -1.56 1.21 -14.50
C ASP A 19 -2.36 0.18 -15.31
N HIS A 20 -2.25 -1.10 -14.96
CA HIS A 20 -3.05 -2.14 -15.60
C HIS A 20 -4.54 -2.01 -15.21
N VAL A 21 -4.84 -1.86 -13.92
CA VAL A 21 -6.21 -1.71 -13.40
C VAL A 21 -6.91 -0.53 -14.07
N GLU A 22 -6.28 0.64 -14.10
CA GLU A 22 -6.82 1.86 -14.70
C GLU A 22 -7.09 1.69 -16.20
N ARG A 23 -6.19 1.01 -16.93
CA ARG A 23 -6.39 0.72 -18.36
C ARG A 23 -7.53 -0.26 -18.62
N GLN A 24 -7.73 -1.26 -17.76
CA GLN A 24 -8.81 -2.23 -17.92
C GLN A 24 -10.16 -1.70 -17.42
N LEU A 25 -10.17 -0.77 -16.47
CA LEU A 25 -11.38 -0.31 -15.78
C LEU A 25 -12.56 0.03 -16.71
N PRO A 26 -12.38 0.76 -17.83
CA PRO A 26 -13.49 1.10 -18.74
C PRO A 26 -14.06 -0.12 -19.48
N ARG A 27 -13.30 -1.21 -19.57
CA ARG A 27 -13.62 -2.44 -20.31
C ARG A 27 -14.31 -3.50 -19.47
N LEU A 28 -14.17 -3.47 -18.13
CA LEU A 28 -14.74 -4.48 -17.22
C LEU A 28 -16.26 -4.41 -17.20
N GLN A 29 -16.99 -5.41 -17.70
CA GLN A 29 -18.44 -5.32 -17.93
C GLN A 29 -19.29 -5.87 -16.79
N THR A 30 -18.69 -6.66 -15.89
CA THR A 30 -19.42 -7.36 -14.83
C THR A 30 -18.90 -7.01 -13.44
N LEU A 31 -19.76 -7.16 -12.44
CA LEU A 31 -19.36 -7.03 -11.03
C LEU A 31 -18.31 -8.08 -10.65
N ALA A 32 -18.38 -9.28 -11.22
CA ALA A 32 -17.44 -10.36 -10.93
C ALA A 32 -16.01 -10.00 -11.36
N GLU A 33 -15.83 -9.45 -12.57
CA GLU A 33 -14.51 -9.01 -13.04
C GLU A 33 -13.91 -7.91 -12.15
N ILE A 34 -14.73 -6.91 -11.79
CA ILE A 34 -14.28 -5.79 -10.95
C ILE A 34 -13.91 -6.29 -9.55
N ARG A 35 -14.71 -7.17 -8.96
CA ARG A 35 -14.46 -7.75 -7.63
C ARG A 35 -13.22 -8.64 -7.62
N ALA A 36 -13.00 -9.43 -8.67
CA ALA A 36 -11.81 -10.25 -8.79
C ALA A 36 -10.54 -9.38 -8.87
N LEU A 37 -10.57 -8.30 -9.65
CA LEU A 37 -9.45 -7.37 -9.75
C LEU A 37 -9.25 -6.58 -8.44
N ALA A 38 -10.33 -6.15 -7.79
CA ALA A 38 -10.26 -5.49 -6.49
C ALA A 38 -9.70 -6.41 -5.40
N ALA A 39 -10.12 -7.69 -5.37
CA ALA A 39 -9.61 -8.66 -4.40
C ALA A 39 -8.11 -8.95 -4.59
N LEU A 40 -7.62 -8.94 -5.84
CA LEU A 40 -6.18 -9.03 -6.12
C LEU A 40 -5.41 -7.82 -5.56
N VAL A 41 -5.93 -6.62 -5.79
CA VAL A 41 -5.33 -5.37 -5.26
C VAL A 41 -5.36 -5.36 -3.73
N GLU A 42 -6.49 -5.76 -3.13
CA GLU A 42 -6.65 -5.85 -1.68
C GLU A 42 -5.68 -6.84 -1.04
N ALA A 43 -5.60 -8.07 -1.56
CA ALA A 43 -4.70 -9.08 -1.02
C ALA A 43 -3.23 -8.63 -1.04
N THR A 44 -2.83 -7.94 -2.12
CA THR A 44 -1.45 -7.45 -2.26
C THR A 44 -1.17 -6.24 -1.37
N LEU A 45 -2.07 -5.25 -1.31
CA LEU A 45 -1.93 -4.07 -0.46
C LEU A 45 -1.95 -4.40 1.04
N LYS A 46 -2.75 -5.38 1.46
CA LYS A 46 -2.83 -5.79 2.86
C LYS A 46 -1.52 -6.38 3.38
N GLU A 47 -0.86 -7.21 2.57
CA GLU A 47 0.45 -7.79 2.92
C GLU A 47 1.58 -6.74 2.91
N HIS A 48 1.42 -5.68 2.12
CA HIS A 48 2.34 -4.56 2.06
C HIS A 48 2.17 -3.64 3.28
N SER A 49 0.96 -3.12 3.53
CA SER A 49 0.65 -2.26 4.68
C SER A 49 1.00 -2.91 6.02
N ALA A 50 0.70 -4.20 6.22
CA ALA A 50 1.09 -4.92 7.45
C ALA A 50 2.62 -4.99 7.65
N THR A 51 3.38 -5.02 6.55
CA THR A 51 4.84 -4.96 6.61
C THR A 51 5.31 -3.57 6.99
N GLU A 52 4.68 -2.52 6.45
CA GLU A 52 5.01 -1.12 6.73
C GLU A 52 4.73 -0.77 8.18
N ASP A 53 3.54 -1.11 8.68
CA ASP A 53 3.13 -0.89 10.07
C ASP A 53 4.16 -1.49 11.04
N ASP A 54 4.51 -2.76 10.83
CA ASP A 54 5.40 -3.49 11.74
C ASP A 54 6.87 -3.07 11.63
N LEU A 55 7.38 -2.92 10.40
CA LEU A 55 8.82 -2.83 10.15
C LEU A 55 9.29 -1.41 9.87
N LEU A 56 8.40 -0.48 9.50
CA LEU A 56 8.78 0.89 9.14
C LEU A 56 8.13 1.93 10.04
N PHE A 57 6.80 1.90 10.22
CA PHE A 57 6.09 2.90 11.00
C PHE A 57 6.32 2.72 12.50
N ALA A 58 6.25 1.50 13.05
CA ALA A 58 6.49 1.29 14.49
C ALA A 58 7.89 1.81 14.93
N PRO A 59 9.00 1.58 14.20
CA PRO A 59 10.29 2.21 14.51
C PRO A 59 10.34 3.74 14.37
N LEU A 60 9.41 4.33 13.61
CA LEU A 60 9.35 5.77 13.31
C LEU A 60 8.22 6.51 14.03
N GLU A 61 7.39 5.82 14.82
CA GLU A 61 6.17 6.34 15.43
C GLU A 61 6.42 7.69 16.10
N HIS A 62 7.41 7.78 16.98
CA HIS A 62 7.76 9.02 17.67
C HIS A 62 8.11 10.18 16.71
N CYS A 63 8.76 9.89 15.58
CA CYS A 63 9.11 10.91 14.59
C CYS A 63 7.88 11.36 13.79
N LEU A 64 6.99 10.42 13.44
CA LEU A 64 5.75 10.70 12.75
C LEU A 64 4.76 11.49 13.64
N GLU A 65 4.72 11.20 14.93
CA GLU A 65 3.96 11.97 15.92
C GLU A 65 4.42 13.43 15.98
N GLN A 66 5.73 13.67 16.06
CA GLN A 66 6.29 15.03 16.06
C GLN A 66 5.97 15.83 14.80
N MET A 67 5.78 15.14 13.67
CA MET A 67 5.36 15.75 12.41
C MET A 67 3.84 15.89 12.26
N GLY A 68 3.05 15.39 13.21
CA GLY A 68 1.59 15.34 13.14
C GLY A 68 1.07 14.42 12.04
N GLN A 69 1.83 13.39 11.67
CA GLN A 69 1.53 12.50 10.55
C GLN A 69 1.18 11.06 10.95
N ALA A 70 1.40 10.67 12.21
CA ALA A 70 1.18 9.29 12.67
C ALA A 70 -0.24 8.78 12.35
N ASP A 71 -1.27 9.51 12.79
CA ASP A 71 -2.66 9.14 12.52
C ASP A 71 -3.03 9.22 11.03
N SER A 72 -2.32 10.05 10.26
CA SER A 72 -2.65 10.28 8.85
C SER A 72 -2.36 9.06 7.97
N PHE A 73 -1.23 8.38 8.17
CA PHE A 73 -0.87 7.23 7.34
C PHE A 73 -1.75 6.01 7.66
N HIS A 74 -2.03 5.78 8.95
CA HIS A 74 -2.97 4.72 9.34
C HIS A 74 -4.39 4.99 8.81
N ALA A 75 -4.86 6.24 8.84
CA ALA A 75 -6.15 6.61 8.27
C ALA A 75 -6.21 6.40 6.74
N GLU A 76 -5.10 6.59 6.04
CA GLU A 76 -5.00 6.32 4.60
C GLU A 76 -5.11 4.82 4.28
N HIS A 77 -4.38 3.97 5.00
CA HIS A 77 -4.55 2.50 4.88
C HIS A 77 -6.02 2.10 5.11
N GLN A 78 -6.65 2.61 6.18
CA GLN A 78 -8.06 2.34 6.46
C GLN A 78 -9.03 2.88 5.40
N GLU A 79 -8.72 3.99 4.72
CA GLU A 79 -9.52 4.48 3.61
C GLU A 79 -9.44 3.56 2.39
N ILE A 80 -8.24 3.07 2.08
CA ILE A 80 -8.00 2.13 0.98
C ILE A 80 -8.75 0.82 1.26
N ASP A 81 -8.58 0.24 2.44
CA ASP A 81 -9.24 -1.01 2.85
C ASP A 81 -10.77 -0.89 2.77
N ARG A 82 -11.34 0.18 3.34
CA ARG A 82 -12.79 0.41 3.28
C ARG A 82 -13.29 0.53 1.84
N SER A 83 -12.55 1.24 0.99
CA SER A 83 -12.91 1.38 -0.43
C SER A 83 -12.92 0.03 -1.14
N LEU A 84 -11.96 -0.85 -0.83
CA LEU A 84 -11.87 -2.19 -1.41
C LEU A 84 -12.98 -3.11 -0.90
N GLU A 85 -13.30 -3.06 0.39
CA GLU A 85 -14.44 -3.79 0.97
C GLU A 85 -15.79 -3.34 0.37
N GLU A 86 -15.97 -2.05 0.15
CA GLU A 86 -17.20 -1.49 -0.44
C GLU A 86 -17.44 -2.00 -1.87
N ILE A 87 -16.37 -2.25 -2.64
CA ILE A 87 -16.48 -2.84 -4.00
C ILE A 87 -17.13 -4.23 -3.94
N GLN A 88 -16.81 -5.02 -2.91
CA GLN A 88 -17.39 -6.36 -2.74
C GLN A 88 -18.91 -6.29 -2.49
N ARG A 89 -19.38 -5.17 -1.91
CA ARG A 89 -20.80 -4.93 -1.60
C ARG A 89 -21.53 -4.11 -2.68
N ALA A 90 -20.81 -3.58 -3.67
CA ALA A 90 -21.39 -2.74 -4.73
C ALA A 90 -22.45 -3.50 -5.56
N ARG A 91 -23.57 -2.82 -5.85
CA ARG A 91 -24.72 -3.39 -6.58
C ARG A 91 -24.74 -3.09 -8.07
N THR A 92 -23.89 -2.19 -8.54
CA THR A 92 -23.83 -1.79 -9.95
C THR A 92 -22.39 -1.73 -10.43
N VAL A 93 -22.18 -2.05 -11.71
CA VAL A 93 -20.87 -1.98 -12.37
C VAL A 93 -20.31 -0.55 -12.31
N ALA A 94 -21.16 0.46 -12.50
CA ALA A 94 -20.75 1.86 -12.44
C ALA A 94 -20.22 2.26 -11.06
N LEU A 95 -20.89 1.84 -9.98
CA LEU A 95 -20.43 2.09 -8.61
C LEU A 95 -19.12 1.33 -8.33
N ALA A 96 -19.06 0.04 -8.67
CA ALA A 96 -17.88 -0.78 -8.45
C ALA A 96 -16.64 -0.23 -9.18
N ARG A 97 -16.78 0.24 -10.43
CA ARG A 97 -15.69 0.91 -11.17
C ARG A 97 -15.25 2.19 -10.46
N ARG A 98 -16.18 3.04 -10.05
CA ARG A 98 -15.85 4.30 -9.34
C ARG A 98 -15.10 4.03 -8.03
N LEU A 99 -15.53 3.04 -7.26
CA LEU A 99 -14.86 2.66 -6.01
C LEU A 99 -13.46 2.09 -6.27
N LEU A 100 -13.29 1.22 -7.27
CA LEU A 100 -11.97 0.70 -7.63
C LEU A 100 -11.03 1.81 -8.13
N GLN A 101 -11.54 2.76 -8.92
CA GLN A 101 -10.77 3.94 -9.33
C GLN A 101 -10.34 4.79 -8.12
N ARG A 102 -11.24 4.99 -7.15
CA ARG A 102 -10.93 5.73 -5.93
C ARG A 102 -9.86 5.01 -5.09
N ALA A 103 -9.99 3.69 -4.91
CA ALA A 103 -9.02 2.89 -4.16
C ALA A 103 -7.62 3.01 -4.78
N VAL A 104 -7.51 2.83 -6.11
CA VAL A 104 -6.22 2.98 -6.81
C VAL A 104 -5.65 4.39 -6.68
N ALA A 105 -6.49 5.42 -6.81
CA ALA A 105 -6.03 6.80 -6.65
C ALA A 105 -5.54 7.10 -5.23
N ALA A 106 -6.22 6.56 -4.21
CA ALA A 106 -5.81 6.67 -2.81
C ALA A 106 -4.48 5.94 -2.56
N SER A 107 -4.31 4.72 -3.07
CA SER A 107 -3.04 3.97 -2.96
C SER A 107 -1.88 4.71 -3.62
N ARG A 108 -2.09 5.33 -4.79
CA ARG A 108 -1.06 6.16 -5.44
C ARG A 108 -0.69 7.38 -4.61
N HIS A 109 -1.68 8.04 -4.00
CA HIS A 109 -1.43 9.18 -3.13
C HIS A 109 -0.62 8.76 -1.90
N HIS A 110 -1.01 7.67 -1.26
CA HIS A 110 -0.34 7.09 -0.12
C HIS A 110 1.13 6.76 -0.42
N PHE A 111 1.41 6.01 -1.49
CA PHE A 111 2.80 5.67 -1.87
C PHE A 111 3.66 6.90 -2.17
N ASN A 112 3.10 7.90 -2.86
CA ASN A 112 3.83 9.14 -3.10
C ASN A 112 4.22 9.82 -1.77
N ARG A 113 3.32 9.84 -0.79
CA ARG A 113 3.62 10.38 0.53
C ARG A 113 4.70 9.57 1.25
N GLU A 114 4.66 8.25 1.20
CA GLU A 114 5.69 7.42 1.81
C GLU A 114 7.05 7.64 1.18
N GLU A 115 7.11 7.63 -0.15
CA GLU A 115 8.33 7.85 -0.92
C GLU A 115 8.93 9.25 -0.72
N SER A 116 8.08 10.27 -0.55
CA SER A 116 8.51 11.66 -0.40
C SER A 116 8.73 12.10 1.05
N ILE A 117 8.13 11.41 2.01
CA ILE A 117 8.16 11.80 3.44
C ILE A 117 8.76 10.69 4.30
N VAL A 118 8.16 9.50 4.30
CA VAL A 118 8.49 8.43 5.26
C VAL A 118 9.85 7.80 4.94
N PHE A 119 10.11 7.41 3.69
CA PHE A 119 11.36 6.75 3.33
C PHE A 119 12.57 7.68 3.56
N PRO A 120 12.54 8.97 3.17
CA PRO A 120 13.59 9.92 3.52
C PRO A 120 13.74 10.11 5.04
N LEU A 121 12.64 10.15 5.80
CA LEU A 121 12.68 10.25 7.26
C LEU A 121 13.36 9.01 7.87
N ALA A 122 13.03 7.81 7.39
CA ALA A 122 13.66 6.56 7.81
C ALA A 122 15.17 6.58 7.57
N GLU A 123 15.59 6.95 6.37
CA GLU A 123 17.00 7.04 5.97
C GLU A 123 17.79 8.08 6.78
N LYS A 124 17.13 9.18 7.17
CA LYS A 124 17.75 10.24 7.98
C LYS A 124 17.85 9.88 9.46
N THR A 125 16.88 9.14 9.99
CA THR A 125 16.70 8.93 11.43
C THR A 125 17.31 7.60 11.89
N LEU A 126 17.14 6.55 11.09
CA LEU A 126 17.59 5.20 11.45
C LEU A 126 19.02 4.96 10.96
N LYS A 127 19.79 4.21 11.74
CA LYS A 127 21.13 3.79 11.33
C LYS A 127 21.02 2.84 10.13
N VAL A 128 21.98 2.92 9.20
CA VAL A 128 22.06 2.02 8.04
C VAL A 128 21.96 0.54 8.45
N LYS A 129 22.61 0.14 9.55
CA LYS A 129 22.54 -1.24 10.06
C LYS A 129 21.11 -1.63 10.47
N THR A 130 20.35 -0.71 11.09
CA THR A 130 18.95 -0.93 11.45
C THR A 130 18.09 -1.10 10.20
N LEU A 131 18.25 -0.22 9.21
CA LEU A 131 17.53 -0.32 7.93
C LEU A 131 17.80 -1.65 7.19
N GLN A 132 19.05 -2.13 7.24
CA GLN A 132 19.42 -3.43 6.68
C GLN A 132 18.86 -4.61 7.47
N GLN A 133 18.80 -4.53 8.81
CA GLN A 133 18.17 -5.55 9.66
C GLN A 133 16.68 -5.67 9.35
N LEU A 134 15.97 -4.53 9.26
CA LEU A 134 14.56 -4.49 8.88
C LEU A 134 14.34 -5.06 7.47
N GLY A 135 15.23 -4.73 6.52
CA GLY A 135 15.21 -5.34 5.18
C GLY A 135 15.42 -6.87 5.19
N GLY A 136 16.23 -7.37 6.13
CA GLY A 136 16.36 -8.80 6.39
C GLY A 136 15.07 -9.43 6.91
N SER A 137 14.41 -8.78 7.88
CA SER A 137 13.10 -9.23 8.41
C SER A 137 12.03 -9.26 7.32
N TRP A 138 11.98 -8.25 6.45
CA TRP A 138 11.12 -8.24 5.28
C TRP A 138 11.37 -9.45 4.36
N ALA A 139 12.64 -9.73 4.03
CA ALA A 139 12.99 -10.85 3.15
C ALA A 139 12.58 -12.20 3.77
N SER A 140 12.73 -12.36 5.07
CA SER A 140 12.27 -13.56 5.79
C SER A 140 10.75 -13.71 5.74
N ARG A 141 9.97 -12.63 5.85
CA ARG A 141 8.50 -12.68 5.71
C ARG A 141 8.10 -13.19 4.34
N ARG A 142 8.71 -12.67 3.27
CA ARG A 142 8.40 -13.08 1.87
C ARG A 142 8.81 -14.52 1.54
N GLN A 143 9.75 -15.11 2.27
CA GLN A 143 10.13 -16.53 2.13
C GLN A 143 9.25 -17.47 2.96
N ALA A 144 8.58 -16.97 4.00
CA ALA A 144 7.73 -17.75 4.88
C ALA A 144 6.28 -17.85 4.38
N THR A 145 5.87 -16.98 3.46
CA THR A 145 4.57 -17.05 2.78
C THR A 145 4.61 -18.18 1.74
N PRO A 146 3.76 -19.23 1.85
CA PRO A 146 3.73 -20.37 0.92
C PRO A 146 3.29 -20.02 -0.50
#